data_AF-A0A8T5NA05-F1
#
_entry.id   AF-A0A8T5NA05-F1
#
_cell.length_a   1.000
_cell.length_b   1.000
_cell.length_c   1.000
_cell.angle_alpha   90.00
_cell.angle_beta   90.00
_cell.angle_gamma   90.00
#
_symmetry.space_group_name_H-M   'P 1'
#
loop_
_entity.id
_entity.type
_entity.pdbx_description
1 polymer ?
#
loop_
_entity_poly.entity_id
_entity_poly.type
_entity_poly.pdbx_seq_one_letter_code
_entity_poly.pdbx_strand_id
1 'polypeptide(L)'
;MIPGSVLYLLGISGFLIFYAVLAHLSARMGEGLRLPGYYRIYYIAILFLILAAFYGWHLYNGEGSEDMMMIFLIIGNALAVVASHKYWWWLKDELWAKKDKGEKSNE
;
A
#
# COMPACT_ATOMS: atom_id res chain seq x y z
N MET A 1 -17.22 -25.59 8.62
CA MET A 1 -16.93 -24.96 7.31
C MET A 1 -16.79 -23.47 7.55
N ILE A 2 -15.68 -22.84 7.19
CA ILE A 2 -15.51 -21.37 7.38
C ILE A 2 -16.32 -20.67 6.27
N PRO A 3 -17.21 -19.71 6.59
CA PRO A 3 -17.96 -18.98 5.58
C PRO A 3 -17.02 -18.19 4.65
N GLY A 4 -17.34 -18.13 3.35
CA GLY A 4 -16.55 -17.37 2.37
C GLY A 4 -16.41 -15.88 2.73
N SER A 5 -17.43 -15.31 3.36
CA SER A 5 -17.42 -13.94 3.88
C SER A 5 -16.37 -13.71 4.98
N VAL A 6 -16.11 -14.73 5.82
CA VAL A 6 -15.08 -14.66 6.86
C VAL A 6 -13.68 -14.67 6.24
N LEU A 7 -13.44 -15.53 5.24
CA LEU A 7 -12.17 -15.56 4.52
C LEU A 7 -11.90 -14.25 3.77
N TYR A 8 -12.92 -13.68 3.17
CA TYR A 8 -12.85 -12.38 2.50
C TYR A 8 -12.46 -11.25 3.47
N LEU A 9 -13.16 -11.13 4.60
CA LEU A 9 -12.86 -10.11 5.61
C LEU A 9 -11.46 -10.30 6.21
N LEU A 10 -11.02 -11.54 6.43
CA LEU A 10 -9.66 -11.83 6.87
C LEU A 10 -8.62 -11.38 5.83
N GLY A 11 -8.87 -11.63 4.54
CA GLY A 11 -8.01 -11.19 3.45
C GLY A 11 -7.86 -9.66 3.41
N ILE A 12 -8.98 -8.93 3.44
CA ILE A 12 -8.96 -7.46 3.46
C ILE A 12 -8.27 -6.92 4.71
N SER A 13 -8.54 -7.51 5.88
CA SER A 13 -7.91 -7.12 7.14
C SER A 13 -6.39 -7.29 7.06
N GLY A 14 -5.91 -8.38 6.45
CA GLY A 14 -4.50 -8.61 6.19
C GLY A 14 -3.88 -7.50 5.32
N PHE A 15 -4.53 -7.13 4.22
CA PHE A 15 -4.07 -6.03 3.36
C PHE A 15 -4.08 -4.67 4.06
N LEU A 16 -5.12 -4.37 4.86
CA LEU A 16 -5.20 -3.14 5.63
C LEU A 16 -4.04 -3.00 6.62
N ILE A 17 -3.78 -4.06 7.38
CA ILE A 17 -2.65 -4.09 8.33
C ILE A 17 -1.33 -3.93 7.58
N PHE A 18 -1.15 -4.67 6.48
CA PHE A 18 0.06 -4.58 5.67
C PHE A 18 0.30 -3.18 5.12
N TYR A 19 -0.74 -2.52 4.58
CA TYR A 19 -0.62 -1.15 4.05
C TYR A 19 -0.44 -0.13 5.15
N ALA A 20 -1.04 -0.32 6.33
CA ALA A 20 -0.80 0.54 7.48
C ALA A 20 0.66 0.45 7.95
N VAL A 21 1.23 -0.75 8.00
CA VAL A 21 2.65 -0.98 8.31
C VAL A 21 3.54 -0.31 7.26
N LEU A 22 3.26 -0.50 5.97
CA LEU A 22 4.00 0.17 4.89
C LEU A 22 3.91 1.69 5.02
N ALA A 23 2.71 2.25 5.23
CA ALA A 23 2.52 3.68 5.42
C ALA A 23 3.32 4.22 6.60
N HIS A 24 3.32 3.50 7.73
CA HIS A 24 4.05 3.90 8.93
C HIS A 24 5.56 3.86 8.73
N LEU A 25 6.08 2.77 8.15
CA LEU A 25 7.50 2.62 7.82
C LEU A 25 7.96 3.70 6.83
N SER A 26 7.17 3.93 5.78
CA SER A 26 7.40 4.95 4.77
C SER A 26 7.36 6.38 5.32
N ALA A 27 6.48 6.67 6.28
CA ALA A 27 6.43 7.95 6.96
C ALA A 27 7.67 8.17 7.83
N ARG A 28 8.06 7.18 8.66
CA ARG A 28 9.27 7.27 9.48
C ARG A 28 10.55 7.40 8.65
N MET A 29 10.66 6.63 7.59
CA MET A 29 11.77 6.76 6.63
C MET A 29 11.78 8.16 6.01
N GLY A 30 10.61 8.72 5.70
CA GLY A 30 10.52 10.04 5.12
C GLY A 30 10.87 11.19 6.07
N GLU A 31 10.55 11.06 7.35
CA GLU A 31 11.00 12.01 8.38
C GLU A 31 12.52 11.94 8.58
N GLY A 32 13.09 10.73 8.63
CA GLY A 32 14.52 10.52 8.82
C GLY A 32 15.38 10.91 7.61
N LEU A 33 14.83 10.80 6.40
CA LEU A 33 15.58 10.99 5.15
C LEU A 33 15.07 12.16 4.28
N ARG A 34 14.14 12.97 4.80
CA ARG A 34 13.47 14.09 4.10
C ARG A 34 12.83 13.67 2.77
N LEU A 35 12.26 12.47 2.71
CA LEU A 35 11.59 11.99 1.49
C LEU A 35 10.37 12.86 1.15
N PRO A 36 10.00 12.90 -0.15
CA PRO A 36 8.67 13.31 -0.56
C PRO A 36 7.62 12.43 0.12
N GLY A 37 6.46 13.01 0.44
CA GLY A 37 5.37 12.35 1.18
C GLY A 37 4.62 11.25 0.40
N TYR A 38 5.33 10.34 -0.26
CA TYR A 38 4.78 9.22 -1.02
C TYR A 38 3.98 8.26 -0.13
N TYR A 39 4.24 8.23 1.18
CA TYR A 39 3.47 7.44 2.15
C TYR A 39 1.97 7.77 2.12
N ARG A 40 1.59 8.98 1.68
CA ARG A 40 0.20 9.40 1.53
C ARG A 40 -0.57 8.54 0.52
N ILE A 41 0.13 7.95 -0.47
CA ILE A 41 -0.49 7.07 -1.46
C ILE A 41 -1.01 5.78 -0.80
N TYR A 42 -0.32 5.27 0.23
CA TYR A 42 -0.81 4.12 0.99
C TYR A 42 -2.11 4.43 1.73
N TYR A 43 -2.31 5.66 2.23
CA TYR A 43 -3.60 6.03 2.82
C TYR A 43 -4.73 6.04 1.79
N ILE A 44 -4.45 6.47 0.56
CA ILE A 44 -5.43 6.38 -0.53
C ILE A 44 -5.73 4.90 -0.86
N ALA A 45 -4.70 4.04 -0.93
CA ALA A 45 -4.87 2.61 -1.12
C ALA A 45 -5.73 1.96 -0.02
N ILE A 46 -5.52 2.35 1.24
CA ILE A 46 -6.31 1.92 2.40
C ILE A 46 -7.77 2.35 2.25
N LEU A 47 -8.06 3.58 1.80
CA LEU A 47 -9.43 4.04 1.56
C LEU A 47 -10.15 3.16 0.52
N PHE A 48 -9.46 2.80 -0.58
CA PHE A 48 -10.02 1.89 -1.58
C PHE A 48 -10.27 0.47 -1.03
N LEU A 49 -9.40 -0.03 -0.15
CA LEU A 49 -9.63 -1.31 0.55
C LEU A 49 -10.81 -1.26 1.52
N ILE A 50 -11.01 -0.14 2.22
CA ILE A 50 -12.18 0.06 3.10
C ILE A 50 -13.46 0.11 2.26
N LEU A 51 -13.44 0.81 1.12
CA LEU A 51 -14.55 0.83 0.17
C LEU A 51 -14.85 -0.56 -0.38
N ALA A 52 -13.82 -1.33 -0.73
CA ALA A 52 -13.98 -2.73 -1.13
C ALA A 52 -14.65 -3.54 -0.02
N ALA A 53 -14.20 -3.41 1.24
CA ALA A 53 -14.77 -4.10 2.39
C ALA A 53 -16.25 -3.77 2.60
N PHE A 54 -16.60 -2.49 2.52
CA PHE A 54 -17.97 -2.01 2.69
C PHE A 54 -18.87 -2.53 1.55
N TYR A 55 -18.37 -2.48 0.31
CA TYR A 55 -19.11 -2.97 -0.85
C TYR A 55 -19.25 -4.49 -0.84
N GLY A 56 -18.22 -5.23 -0.44
CA GLY A 56 -18.26 -6.68 -0.26
C GLY A 56 -19.27 -7.08 0.82
N TRP A 57 -19.31 -6.36 1.95
CA TRP A 57 -20.35 -6.55 2.96
C TRP A 57 -21.76 -6.30 2.41
N HIS A 58 -21.94 -5.25 1.62
CA HIS A 58 -23.21 -4.94 0.95
C HIS A 58 -23.64 -6.07 -0.02
N LEU A 59 -22.69 -6.60 -0.80
CA LEU A 59 -22.91 -7.71 -1.73
C LEU A 59 -23.36 -8.99 -1.00
N TYR A 60 -22.78 -9.30 0.16
CA TYR A 60 -23.21 -10.45 0.97
C TYR A 60 -24.64 -10.32 1.52
N ASN A 61 -25.21 -9.11 1.57
CA ASN A 61 -26.62 -8.88 1.92
C ASN A 61 -27.57 -8.96 0.71
N GLY A 62 -27.07 -9.36 -0.47
CA GLY A 62 -27.88 -9.64 -1.66
C GLY A 62 -28.02 -8.47 -2.63
N GLU A 63 -27.32 -7.36 -2.43
CA GLU A 63 -27.40 -6.17 -3.26
C GLU A 63 -26.01 -5.74 -3.77
N GLY A 64 -25.83 -5.64 -5.09
CA GLY A 64 -24.60 -5.10 -5.70
C GLY A 64 -23.99 -5.97 -6.80
N SER A 65 -22.95 -5.45 -7.45
CA SER A 65 -22.16 -6.18 -8.46
C SER A 65 -20.76 -6.50 -7.93
N GLU A 66 -20.31 -7.75 -8.11
CA GLU A 66 -18.95 -8.17 -7.78
C GLU A 66 -17.89 -7.31 -8.51
N ASP A 67 -18.23 -6.76 -9.68
CA ASP A 67 -17.34 -5.94 -10.49
C ASP A 67 -16.86 -4.69 -9.74
N MET A 68 -17.76 -4.02 -9.01
CA MET A 68 -17.42 -2.80 -8.26
C MET A 68 -16.46 -3.11 -7.10
N MET A 69 -16.70 -4.20 -6.37
CA MET A 69 -15.79 -4.68 -5.34
C MET A 69 -14.41 -4.99 -5.93
N MET A 70 -14.38 -5.66 -7.09
CA MET A 70 -13.14 -6.03 -7.77
C MET A 70 -12.37 -4.79 -8.26
N ILE A 71 -13.07 -3.79 -8.79
CA ILE A 71 -12.48 -2.50 -9.20
C ILE A 71 -11.81 -1.81 -8.00
N PHE A 72 -12.47 -1.73 -6.85
CA PHE A 72 -11.89 -1.12 -5.64
C PHE A 72 -10.65 -1.87 -5.16
N LEU A 73 -10.69 -3.21 -5.16
CA LEU A 73 -9.53 -4.04 -4.83
C LEU A 73 -8.37 -3.78 -5.80
N ILE A 74 -8.63 -3.76 -7.10
CA ILE A 74 -7.60 -3.52 -8.13
C ILE A 74 -6.97 -2.14 -7.94
N ILE A 75 -7.77 -1.08 -7.76
CA ILE A 75 -7.27 0.28 -7.57
C ILE A 75 -6.44 0.39 -6.29
N GLY A 76 -6.95 -0.13 -5.17
CA GLY A 76 -6.24 -0.11 -3.88
C GLY A 76 -4.88 -0.80 -3.97
N ASN A 77 -4.84 -1.99 -4.59
CA ASN A 77 -3.59 -2.72 -4.78
C ASN A 77 -2.63 -2.02 -5.76
N ALA A 78 -3.14 -1.51 -6.89
CA ALA A 78 -2.33 -0.78 -7.86
C ALA A 78 -1.68 0.47 -7.23
N LEU A 79 -2.41 1.22 -6.40
CA LEU A 79 -1.87 2.37 -5.68
C LEU A 79 -0.76 1.98 -4.70
N ALA A 80 -0.92 0.87 -3.97
CA ALA A 80 0.12 0.38 -3.07
C ALA A 80 1.38 -0.08 -3.82
N VAL A 81 1.23 -0.73 -4.98
CA VAL A 81 2.35 -1.09 -5.86
C VAL A 81 3.06 0.16 -6.39
N VAL A 82 2.31 1.17 -6.86
CA VAL A 82 2.88 2.44 -7.33
C VAL A 82 3.64 3.17 -6.22
N ALA A 83 3.08 3.20 -5.01
CA ALA A 83 3.74 3.79 -3.84
C ALA A 83 5.05 3.05 -3.51
N SER A 84 4.99 1.71 -3.47
CA SER A 84 6.13 0.86 -3.18
C SER A 84 7.25 1.03 -4.21
N HIS A 85 6.87 1.08 -5.50
CA HIS A 85 7.80 1.28 -6.60
C HIS A 85 8.50 2.64 -6.51
N LYS A 86 7.75 3.73 -6.23
CA LYS A 86 8.34 5.06 -6.04
C LYS A 86 9.32 5.09 -4.86
N TYR A 87 8.95 4.46 -3.75
CA TYR A 87 9.85 4.34 -2.59
C TYR A 87 11.11 3.55 -2.91
N TRP A 88 10.98 2.42 -3.60
CA TRP A 88 12.10 1.57 -3.97
C TRP A 88 13.11 2.29 -4.87
N TRP A 89 12.62 3.00 -5.89
CA TRP A 89 13.47 3.77 -6.79
C TRP A 89 14.20 4.89 -6.07
N TRP A 90 13.50 5.65 -5.23
CA TRP A 90 14.16 6.68 -4.43
C TRP A 90 15.25 6.09 -3.52
N LEU A 91 14.95 4.97 -2.85
CA LEU A 91 15.91 4.33 -1.93
C LEU A 91 17.16 3.86 -2.67
N LYS A 92 16.96 3.28 -3.86
CA LYS A 92 18.04 2.84 -4.74
C LYS A 92 18.93 4.02 -5.15
N ASP A 93 18.32 5.13 -5.58
CA ASP A 93 19.06 6.33 -6.00
C ASP A 93 19.89 6.90 -4.85
N GLU A 94 19.34 6.97 -3.64
CA GLU A 94 20.03 7.48 -2.45
C GLU A 94 21.20 6.57 -2.02
N LEU A 95 21.01 5.25 -2.05
CA LEU A 95 22.05 4.27 -1.72
C LEU A 95 23.20 4.29 -2.73
N TRP A 96 22.89 4.42 -4.02
CA TRP A 96 23.91 4.50 -5.07
C TRP A 96 24.64 5.84 -5.07
N ALA A 97 23.95 6.95 -4.85
CA ALA A 97 24.58 8.27 -4.73
C ALA A 97 25.56 8.35 -3.54
N LYS A 98 25.25 7.68 -2.43
CA LYS A 98 26.18 7.60 -1.28
C LYS A 98 27.39 6.72 -1.57
N LYS A 99 27.22 5.62 -2.31
CA LYS A 99 28.34 4.75 -2.72
C LYS A 99 29.38 5.51 -3.55
N ASP A 100 28.92 6.29 -4.52
CA ASP A 100 29.79 7.06 -5.44
C ASP A 100 30.58 8.17 -4.72
N LYS A 101 29.99 8.76 -3.66
CA LYS A 101 30.69 9.74 -2.80
C LYS A 101 31.69 9.12 -1.84
N GLY A 102 31.47 7.87 -1.43
CA GLY A 102 32.40 7.13 -0.57
C GLY A 102 33.68 6.69 -1.31
N GLU A 103 33.58 6.40 -2.60
CA GLU A 103 34.74 6.09 -3.45
C GLU A 103 35.60 7.34 -3.73
N LYS A 104 34.99 8.50 -4.00
CA LYS A 104 35.74 9.75 -4.27
C LYS A 104 36.42 10.40 -3.07
N SER A 105 36.12 9.97 -1.85
CA SER A 105 36.75 10.49 -0.62
C SER A 105 38.04 9.75 -0.24
N ASN A 106 38.32 8.62 -0.90
CA ASN A 106 39.46 7.74 -0.60
C ASN A 106 40.56 7.79 -1.69
N GLU A 107 40.42 8.68 -2.68
CA GLU A 107 41.46 9.06 -3.66
C GLU A 107 41.97 10.47 -3.35
#